data_AF-A0A3S1NG73-F1
#
_entry.id   AF-A0A3S1NG73-F1
#
_cell.length_a   1.000
_cell.length_b   1.000
_cell.length_c   1.000
_cell.angle_alpha   90.00
_cell.angle_beta   90.00
_cell.angle_gamma   90.00
#
_symmetry.space_group_name_H-M   'P 1'
#
loop_
_entity.id
_entity.type
_entity.pdbx_description
1 polymer ?
#
loop_
_entity_poly.entity_id
_entity_poly.type
_entity_poly.pdbx_seq_one_letter_code
_entity_poly.pdbx_strand_id
1 'polypeptide(L)'
;MDGFLHFDGISLRHCEVPEWYQVILRDGNEHGGDTREVLSRHGVHLDHQFGQDVDSVSVYNAGSRGHLVEYYDSSRLLASIVIDDVAAYLEFRAKYLHAWAWLIGEMERIAEATNAEKPIGRQGRKWA
;
A
#
# COMPACT_ATOMS: atom_id res chain seq x y z
N MET A 1 -6.80 -7.21 6.28
CA MET A 1 -7.73 -6.12 6.67
C MET A 1 -7.46 -5.07 5.63
N ASP A 2 -8.15 -5.16 4.51
CA ASP A 2 -7.71 -4.52 3.28
C ASP A 2 -8.49 -3.21 3.18
N GLY A 3 -8.12 -2.29 4.06
CA GLY A 3 -8.76 -0.98 4.18
C GLY A 3 -7.95 0.05 3.42
N PHE A 4 -8.60 0.79 2.53
CA PHE A 4 -8.00 1.97 1.92
C PHE A 4 -7.86 3.06 2.98
N LEU A 5 -6.80 3.86 2.84
CA LEU A 5 -6.59 5.06 3.65
C LEU A 5 -6.80 6.28 2.77
N HIS A 6 -7.53 7.28 3.24
CA HIS A 6 -7.65 8.57 2.58
C HIS A 6 -6.75 9.60 3.25
N PHE A 7 -5.97 10.34 2.46
CA PHE A 7 -5.17 11.47 2.90
C PHE A 7 -5.81 12.79 2.49
N ASP A 8 -6.19 13.61 3.47
CA ASP A 8 -6.83 14.91 3.25
C ASP A 8 -5.84 16.10 3.19
N GLY A 9 -4.54 15.83 3.14
CA GLY A 9 -3.48 16.85 3.27
C GLY A 9 -2.92 16.98 4.69
N ILE A 10 -3.64 16.48 5.70
CA ILE A 10 -3.25 16.63 7.12
C ILE A 10 -3.23 15.28 7.84
N SER A 11 -4.18 14.40 7.55
CA SER A 11 -4.43 13.16 8.29
C SER A 11 -4.72 11.97 7.37
N LEU A 12 -4.41 10.76 7.83
CA LEU A 12 -4.88 9.51 7.23
C LEU A 12 -6.09 8.97 7.99
N ARG A 13 -7.10 8.52 7.23
CA ARG A 13 -8.30 7.92 7.79
C ARG A 13 -8.71 6.71 6.96
N HIS A 14 -9.27 5.69 7.59
CA HIS A 14 -9.88 4.60 6.84
C HIS A 14 -11.01 5.13 5.96
N CYS A 15 -11.06 4.67 4.72
CA CYS A 15 -12.12 4.97 3.79
C CYS A 15 -12.62 3.71 3.07
N GLU A 16 -13.81 3.83 2.49
CA GLU A 16 -14.28 2.86 1.51
C GLU A 16 -13.48 3.00 0.22
N VAL A 17 -13.45 1.92 -0.58
CA VAL A 17 -12.82 1.93 -1.89
C VAL A 17 -13.49 3.01 -2.76
N PRO A 18 -12.75 3.99 -3.30
CA PRO A 18 -13.34 4.99 -4.17
C PRO A 18 -13.93 4.35 -5.42
N GLU A 19 -15.10 4.79 -5.89
CA GLU A 19 -15.72 4.22 -7.10
C GLU A 19 -14.80 4.29 -8.33
N TRP A 20 -13.96 5.32 -8.39
CA TRP A 20 -12.99 5.51 -9.47
C TRP A 20 -11.79 4.58 -9.40
N TYR A 21 -11.55 3.88 -8.29
CA TYR A 21 -10.50 2.85 -8.19
C TYR A 21 -10.70 1.73 -9.22
N GLN A 22 -11.96 1.35 -9.47
CA GLN A 22 -12.30 0.36 -10.49
C GLN A 22 -11.91 0.82 -11.91
N VAL A 23 -11.81 2.13 -12.14
CA VAL A 23 -11.36 2.70 -13.42
C VAL A 23 -9.85 2.47 -13.59
N ILE A 24 -9.05 2.68 -12.52
CA ILE A 24 -7.61 2.40 -12.52
C ILE A 24 -7.34 0.91 -12.79
N LEU A 25 -8.08 0.01 -12.13
CA LEU A 25 -7.94 -1.43 -12.32
C LEU A 25 -8.31 -1.89 -13.73
N ARG A 26 -9.38 -1.32 -14.31
CA ARG A 26 -9.80 -1.64 -15.69
C ARG A 26 -8.77 -1.23 -16.72
N ASP A 27 -8.19 -0.04 -16.58
CA ASP A 27 -7.13 0.44 -17.49
C ASP A 27 -5.89 -0.46 -17.47
N GLY A 28 -5.54 -1.04 -16.31
CA GLY A 28 -4.45 -2.02 -16.19
C GLY A 28 -4.75 -3.35 -16.90
N ASN A 29 -5.98 -3.86 -16.77
CA ASN A 29 -6.39 -5.15 -17.35
C ASN A 29 -6.52 -5.14 -18.89
N GLU A 30 -6.83 -4.00 -19.51
CA GLU A 30 -6.93 -3.91 -20.98
C GLU A 30 -5.58 -4.10 -21.71
N HIS A 31 -4.45 -4.07 -20.98
CA HIS A 31 -3.10 -4.22 -21.55
C HIS A 31 -2.48 -5.62 -21.35
N GLY A 32 -3.24 -6.59 -20.82
CA GLY A 32 -2.88 -8.01 -20.91
C GLY A 32 -1.67 -8.46 -20.06
N GLY A 33 -1.34 -7.74 -18.99
CA GLY A 33 -0.32 -8.15 -18.03
C GLY A 33 -0.88 -9.00 -16.90
N ASP A 34 -0.13 -10.01 -16.49
CA ASP A 34 -0.29 -10.73 -15.21
C ASP A 34 -0.49 -9.70 -14.08
N THR A 35 -1.19 -10.06 -13.00
CA THR A 35 -1.66 -9.16 -11.91
C THR A 35 -0.57 -8.30 -11.21
N ARG A 36 0.68 -8.40 -11.65
CA ARG A 36 1.87 -7.63 -11.27
C ARG A 36 2.09 -6.36 -12.10
N GLU A 37 1.41 -6.17 -13.23
CA GLU A 37 1.53 -4.96 -14.06
C GLU A 37 0.23 -4.15 -14.06
N VAL A 38 -0.30 -3.85 -12.87
CA VAL A 38 -1.21 -2.71 -12.78
C VAL A 38 -0.34 -1.47 -12.88
N LEU A 39 -0.08 -1.02 -14.10
CA LEU A 39 0.27 0.36 -14.37
C LEU A 39 -0.85 0.88 -15.26
N SER A 40 -1.78 1.64 -14.67
CA SER A 40 -2.68 2.43 -15.49
C SER A 40 -1.84 3.32 -16.43
N ARG A 41 -2.42 3.83 -17.51
CA ARG A 41 -1.71 4.68 -18.49
C ARG A 41 -1.08 5.94 -17.87
N HIS A 42 -1.36 6.22 -16.59
CA HIS A 42 -0.85 7.34 -15.81
C HIS A 42 -0.18 6.91 -14.50
N GLY A 43 0.14 5.62 -14.36
CA GLY A 43 0.89 5.07 -13.24
C GLY A 43 2.38 5.36 -13.37
N VAL A 44 2.97 5.96 -12.34
CA VAL A 44 4.43 6.07 -12.19
C VAL A 44 4.85 5.05 -11.15
N HIS A 45 5.63 4.06 -11.58
CA HIS A 45 6.33 3.17 -10.68
C HIS A 45 7.61 3.85 -10.20
N LEU A 46 7.74 4.03 -8.89
CA LEU A 46 8.96 4.52 -8.27
C LEU A 46 9.70 3.30 -7.70
N ASP A 47 10.58 2.74 -8.52
CA ASP A 47 11.48 1.67 -8.11
C ASP A 47 12.63 2.31 -7.32
N HIS A 48 12.46 2.35 -6.01
CA HIS A 48 13.46 2.82 -5.07
C HIS A 48 13.38 1.91 -3.85
N GLN A 49 14.53 1.48 -3.32
CA GLN A 49 14.54 0.78 -2.04
C GLN A 49 14.11 1.76 -0.94
N PHE A 50 12.85 1.69 -0.51
CA PHE A 50 12.31 2.54 0.55
C PHE A 50 12.59 1.92 1.94
N GLY A 51 13.84 1.55 2.18
CA GLY A 51 14.26 0.73 3.33
C GLY A 51 14.44 -0.74 2.97
N GLN A 52 14.58 -1.61 3.97
CA GLN A 52 14.71 -3.07 3.77
C GLN A 52 13.37 -3.77 3.54
N ASP A 53 12.26 -3.16 3.97
CA ASP A 53 10.97 -3.84 4.14
C ASP A 53 9.90 -3.35 3.13
N VAL A 54 10.20 -2.30 2.35
CA VAL A 54 9.34 -1.79 1.26
C VAL A 54 10.16 -1.75 -0.02
N ASP A 55 9.78 -2.60 -0.96
CA ASP A 55 10.51 -2.78 -2.21
C ASP A 55 10.12 -1.75 -3.26
N SER A 56 8.84 -1.36 -3.31
CA SER A 56 8.39 -0.39 -4.31
C SER A 56 7.16 0.40 -3.89
N VAL A 57 7.01 1.56 -4.54
CA VAL A 57 5.82 2.41 -4.42
C VAL A 57 5.28 2.73 -5.82
N SER A 58 4.02 2.38 -6.05
CA SER A 58 3.30 2.69 -7.28
C SER A 58 2.36 3.86 -7.04
N VAL A 59 2.42 4.87 -7.92
CA VAL A 59 1.50 6.01 -7.87
C VAL A 59 0.66 6.06 -9.13
N TYR A 60 -0.66 6.06 -8.99
CA TYR A 60 -1.61 6.12 -10.09
C TYR A 60 -2.34 7.46 -10.07
N ASN A 61 -2.49 8.07 -11.24
CA ASN A 61 -3.26 9.29 -11.41
C ASN A 61 -4.62 8.98 -12.07
N ALA A 62 -5.71 9.31 -11.38
CA ALA A 62 -7.09 9.16 -11.86
C ALA A 62 -7.63 10.45 -12.52
N GLY A 63 -6.74 11.32 -12.99
CA GLY A 63 -7.05 12.64 -13.54
C GLY A 63 -7.56 13.58 -12.45
N SER A 64 -8.69 14.24 -12.71
CA SER A 64 -9.32 15.17 -11.75
C SER A 64 -9.95 14.50 -10.54
N ARG A 65 -9.91 13.16 -10.46
CA ARG A 65 -10.53 12.38 -9.38
C ARG A 65 -9.57 12.08 -8.22
N GLY A 66 -8.27 12.29 -8.43
CA GLY A 66 -7.26 12.10 -7.39
C GLY A 66 -6.11 11.19 -7.81
N HIS A 67 -5.36 10.76 -6.80
CA HIS A 67 -4.21 9.87 -6.90
C HIS A 67 -4.39 8.68 -5.96
N LEU A 68 -3.79 7.57 -6.34
CA LEU A 68 -3.66 6.38 -5.51
C LEU A 68 -2.16 6.09 -5.35
N VAL A 69 -1.73 5.85 -4.11
CA VAL A 69 -0.35 5.46 -3.77
C VAL A 69 -0.40 4.08 -3.12
N GLU A 70 0.29 3.12 -3.70
CA GLU A 70 0.36 1.75 -3.20
C GLU A 70 1.78 1.38 -2.81
N TYR A 71 1.93 0.78 -1.63
CA TYR A 71 3.21 0.33 -1.08
C TYR A 71 3.27 -1.20 -1.15
N TYR A 72 4.36 -1.72 -1.70
CA TYR A 72 4.56 -3.16 -1.87
C TYR A 72 5.84 -3.66 -1.24
N ASP A 73 5.77 -4.87 -0.72
CA ASP A 73 6.89 -5.73 -0.32
C ASP A 73 6.92 -6.92 -1.29
N SER A 74 7.91 -6.96 -2.17
CA SER A 74 8.15 -7.90 -3.29
C SER A 74 6.97 -8.09 -4.25
N SER A 75 5.84 -8.60 -3.77
CA SER A 75 4.57 -8.66 -4.51
C SER A 75 3.32 -8.56 -3.61
N ARG A 76 3.51 -8.34 -2.31
CA ARG A 76 2.44 -8.18 -1.33
C ARG A 76 2.11 -6.70 -1.18
N LEU A 77 0.84 -6.35 -1.34
CA LEU A 77 0.34 -5.02 -1.05
C LEU A 77 0.34 -4.81 0.47
N LEU A 78 1.04 -3.77 0.94
CA LEU A 78 1.11 -3.39 2.34
C LEU A 78 0.09 -2.32 2.70
N ALA A 79 -0.08 -1.31 1.83
CA ALA A 79 -1.02 -0.22 2.04
C ALA A 79 -1.43 0.44 0.72
N SER A 80 -2.67 0.92 0.66
CA SER A 80 -3.19 1.74 -0.43
C SER A 80 -3.73 3.05 0.14
N ILE A 81 -3.19 4.17 -0.35
CA ILE A 81 -3.53 5.53 0.08
C ILE A 81 -4.18 6.29 -1.08
N VAL A 82 -5.40 6.75 -0.87
CA VAL A 82 -6.20 7.56 -1.77
C VAL A 82 -6.01 9.04 -1.42
N ILE A 83 -5.83 9.87 -2.44
CA ILE A 83 -5.61 11.32 -2.28
C ILE A 83 -6.42 12.05 -3.34
N ASP A 84 -7.57 12.63 -2.95
CA ASP A 84 -8.52 13.20 -3.91
C ASP A 84 -8.06 14.55 -4.52
N ASP A 85 -7.13 15.25 -3.85
CA ASP A 85 -6.67 16.58 -4.25
C ASP A 85 -5.21 16.57 -4.76
N VAL A 86 -4.95 17.33 -5.84
CA VAL A 86 -3.62 17.41 -6.46
C VAL A 86 -2.62 18.12 -5.54
N ALA A 87 -3.03 19.17 -4.83
CA ALA A 87 -2.14 19.87 -3.91
C ALA A 87 -1.79 18.99 -2.70
N ALA A 88 -2.78 18.28 -2.15
CA ALA A 88 -2.58 17.27 -1.11
C ALA A 88 -1.63 16.15 -1.58
N TYR A 89 -1.74 15.70 -2.84
CA TYR A 89 -0.80 14.72 -3.40
C TYR A 89 0.62 15.28 -3.52
N LEU A 90 0.79 16.52 -3.99
CA LEU A 90 2.12 17.15 -4.08
C LEU A 90 2.76 17.31 -2.70
N GLU A 91 1.97 17.68 -1.70
CA GLU A 91 2.41 17.74 -0.31
C GLU A 91 2.78 16.34 0.23
N PHE A 92 1.93 15.34 -0.05
CA PHE A 92 2.18 13.95 0.30
C PHE A 92 3.48 13.42 -0.28
N ARG A 93 3.68 13.65 -1.58
CA ARG A 93 4.90 13.27 -2.29
C ARG A 93 6.14 13.93 -1.70
N ALA A 94 6.06 15.21 -1.36
CA ALA A 94 7.21 15.97 -0.87
C ALA A 94 7.59 15.64 0.58
N LYS A 95 6.61 15.37 1.45
CA LYS A 95 6.84 15.27 2.90
C LYS A 95 6.67 13.87 3.46
N TYR A 96 5.77 13.08 2.88
CA TYR A 96 5.21 11.92 3.55
C TYR A 96 5.52 10.59 2.85
N LEU A 97 5.77 10.59 1.54
CA LEU A 97 6.01 9.37 0.75
C LEU A 97 7.08 8.44 1.37
N HIS A 98 8.26 8.97 1.68
CA HIS A 98 9.34 8.18 2.28
C HIS A 98 9.10 7.85 3.77
N ALA A 99 8.52 8.79 4.51
CA ALA A 99 8.23 8.60 5.94
C ALA A 99 7.20 7.48 6.16
N TRP A 100 6.19 7.39 5.28
CA TRP A 100 5.20 6.32 5.32
C TRP A 100 5.77 4.96 4.94
N ALA A 101 6.60 4.89 3.91
CA ALA A 101 7.26 3.64 3.56
C ALA A 101 8.06 3.08 4.76
N TRP A 102 8.82 3.95 5.44
CA TRP A 102 9.56 3.56 6.64
C TRP A 102 8.63 3.08 7.77
N LEU A 103 7.55 3.81 8.06
CA LEU A 103 6.63 3.46 9.15
C LEU A 103 5.90 2.13 8.88
N ILE A 104 5.48 1.91 7.64
CA ILE A 104 4.82 0.66 7.21
C ILE A 104 5.80 -0.51 7.38
N GLY A 105 7.04 -0.37 6.90
CA GLY A 105 8.07 -1.39 7.09
C GLY A 105 8.35 -1.71 8.56
N GLU A 106 8.44 -0.68 9.41
CA GLU A 106 8.63 -0.85 10.86
C GLU A 106 7.48 -1.63 11.50
N MET A 107 6.22 -1.33 11.12
CA MET A 107 5.05 -2.02 11.64
C MET A 107 5.03 -3.50 11.25
N GLU A 108 5.39 -3.83 10.01
CA GLU A 108 5.50 -5.22 9.55
C GLU A 108 6.57 -5.99 10.33
N ARG A 109 7.75 -5.39 10.54
CA ARG A 109 8.83 -6.01 11.31
C ARG A 109 8.42 -6.31 12.75
N ILE A 110 7.70 -5.39 13.40
CA ILE A 110 7.16 -5.59 14.75
C ILE A 110 6.12 -6.71 14.76
N ALA A 111 5.24 -6.75 13.76
CA ALA A 111 4.22 -7.79 13.64
C ALA A 111 4.86 -9.19 13.44
N GLU A 112 5.89 -9.29 12.61
CA GLU A 112 6.66 -10.53 12.41
C GLU A 112 7.35 -10.99 13.70
N ALA A 113 8.06 -10.09 14.38
CA ALA A 113 8.72 -10.39 15.65
C ALA A 113 7.71 -10.89 16.71
N THR A 114 6.55 -10.25 16.80
CA THR A 114 5.48 -10.63 17.73
C THR A 114 4.89 -12.01 17.41
N ASN A 115 4.77 -12.35 16.13
CA ASN A 115 4.25 -13.66 15.72
C ASN A 115 5.28 -14.78 15.87
N ALA A 116 6.59 -14.49 15.71
CA ALA A 116 7.67 -15.44 15.95
C ALA A 116 7.78 -15.85 17.44
N GLU A 117 7.35 -14.99 18.35
CA GLU A 117 7.37 -15.23 19.79
C GLU A 117 6.16 -16.03 20.32
N LYS A 118 5.14 -16.34 19.49
CA LYS A 118 4.05 -17.23 19.92
C LYS A 118 4.58 -18.67 20.07
N PRO A 119 4.61 -19.25 21.29
CA PRO A 119 5.04 -20.62 21.45
C PRO A 119 4.04 -21.55 20.75
N ILE A 120 4.56 -22.40 19.86
CA ILE A 120 3.84 -23.55 19.31
C ILE A 120 3.27 -24.31 20.52
N GLY A 121 1.94 -24.35 20.62
CA GLY A 121 1.24 -24.93 21.76
C GLY A 121 1.78 -26.30 22.13
N ARG A 122 2.01 -26.50 23.43
CA ARG A 122 2.35 -27.79 24.02
C ARG A 122 1.41 -28.88 23.48
N GLN A 123 1.98 -29.80 22.71
CA GLN A 123 1.39 -31.11 22.39
C GLN A 123 0.73 -31.70 23.65
N GLY A 124 -0.50 -32.18 23.47
CA GLY A 124 -1.33 -32.73 24.54
C GLY A 124 -0.59 -33.77 25.39
N ARG A 125 -0.50 -33.49 26.69
CA ARG A 125 -0.22 -34.51 27.71
C ARG A 125 -1.47 -35.39 27.82
N LYS A 126 -1.47 -36.53 27.13
CA LYS A 126 -2.27 -37.70 27.53
C LYS A 126 -1.69 -38.20 28.85
N TRP A 127 -2.46 -38.13 29.92
CA TRP A 127 -2.21 -38.95 31.11
C TRP A 127 -2.96 -40.26 30.89
N ALA A 128 -2.18 -41.35 30.92
CA ALA A 128 -2.64 -42.72 30.99
C ALA A 128 -3.23 -43.03 32.37
#